data_AF-A0A4Q2YVW9-F1
#
_entry.id   AF-A0A4Q2YVW9-F1
#
_cell.length_a   1.000
_cell.length_b   1.000
_cell.length_c   1.000
_cell.angle_alpha   90.00
_cell.angle_beta   90.00
_cell.angle_gamma   90.00
#
_symmetry.space_group_name_H-M   'P 1'
#
loop_
_entity.id
_entity.type
_entity.pdbx_description
1 polymer ?
#
loop_
_entity_poly.entity_id
_entity_poly.type
_entity_poly.pdbx_seq_one_letter_code
_entity_poly.pdbx_strand_id
1 'polypeptide(L)'
;MAAHPVSPLAPKSYPDLPAIDGVRYATAEAGIKYKNRTDVLLMAFDEGTTAAGVLTRSKCSSAAVDWCRANLPGGKARGLVVNYHAAGGL
;
A
#
# COMPACT_ATOMS: atom_id res chain seq x y z
N MET A 1 -0.18 -24.10 9.44
CA MET A 1 -1.18 -23.53 8.51
C MET A 1 -0.68 -23.82 7.10
N ALA A 2 -1.49 -24.43 6.23
CA ALA A 2 -1.05 -24.76 4.87
C ALA A 2 -0.76 -23.48 4.09
N ALA A 3 0.41 -23.39 3.45
CA ALA A 3 0.79 -22.26 2.63
C ALA A 3 -0.19 -22.11 1.46
N HIS A 4 -0.64 -20.88 1.19
CA HIS A 4 -1.47 -20.62 0.02
C HIS A 4 -0.66 -20.82 -1.26
N PRO A 5 -1.30 -21.22 -2.38
CA PRO A 5 -0.62 -21.29 -3.66
C PRO A 5 -0.03 -19.92 -4.00
N VAL A 6 1.28 -19.87 -4.24
CA VAL A 6 1.94 -18.66 -4.73
C VAL A 6 1.37 -18.34 -6.10
N SER A 7 1.02 -17.08 -6.34
CA SER A 7 0.46 -16.64 -7.62
C SER A 7 1.40 -17.01 -8.77
N PRO A 8 0.89 -17.51 -9.91
CA PRO A 8 1.72 -17.72 -11.10
C PRO A 8 2.29 -16.41 -11.67
N LEU A 9 1.77 -15.26 -11.22
CA LEU A 9 2.26 -13.93 -11.56
C LEU A 9 3.32 -13.42 -10.57
N ALA A 10 3.60 -14.14 -9.49
CA ALA A 10 4.61 -13.73 -8.53
C ALA A 10 6.01 -13.81 -9.20
N PRO A 11 6.82 -12.75 -9.10
CA PRO A 11 8.19 -12.79 -9.61
C PRO A 11 8.99 -13.86 -8.85
N LYS A 12 9.93 -14.52 -9.55
CA LYS A 12 10.76 -15.59 -8.97
C LYS A 12 11.78 -15.08 -7.96
N SER A 13 12.14 -13.81 -8.05
CA SER A 13 13.05 -13.12 -7.14
C SER A 13 12.64 -11.66 -7.03
N TYR A 14 12.99 -11.08 -5.90
CA TYR A 14 12.86 -9.65 -5.65
C TYR A 14 14.26 -9.03 -5.65
N PRO A 15 14.43 -7.83 -6.20
CA PRO A 15 15.67 -7.09 -6.00
C PRO A 15 15.82 -6.73 -4.52
N ASP A 16 17.06 -6.62 -4.06
CA ASP A 16 17.33 -6.03 -2.76
C ASP A 16 17.05 -4.53 -2.84
N LEU A 17 16.06 -4.06 -2.08
CA LEU A 17 15.60 -2.69 -2.13
C LEU A 17 16.33 -1.89 -1.05
N PRO A 18 17.16 -0.88 -1.41
CA PRO A 18 17.81 -0.06 -0.41
C PRO A 18 16.76 0.72 0.39
N ALA A 19 17.09 1.04 1.64
CA ALA A 19 16.29 1.99 2.40
C ALA A 19 16.23 3.33 1.65
N ILE A 20 15.04 3.94 1.64
CA ILE A 20 14.83 5.26 1.07
C ILE A 20 14.82 6.25 2.21
N ASP A 21 15.76 7.19 2.18
CA ASP A 21 15.84 8.25 3.19
C ASP A 21 14.51 9.02 3.28
N GLY A 22 14.07 9.26 4.51
CA GLY A 22 12.81 9.94 4.80
C GLY A 22 11.55 9.08 4.59
N VAL A 23 11.69 7.78 4.32
CA VAL A 23 10.58 6.83 4.24
C VAL A 23 10.73 5.74 5.29
N ARG A 24 9.69 5.53 6.09
CA ARG A 24 9.55 4.39 7.00
C ARG A 24 8.28 3.65 6.67
N TYR A 25 8.30 2.32 6.69
CA TYR A 25 7.09 1.54 6.43
C TYR A 25 7.01 0.30 7.31
N ALA A 26 5.79 -0.14 7.55
CA ALA A 26 5.50 -1.37 8.27
C ALA A 26 4.23 -2.01 7.72
N THR A 27 4.17 -3.33 7.78
CA THR A 27 2.95 -4.10 7.54
C THR A 27 2.41 -4.60 8.88
N ALA A 28 1.09 -4.69 9.00
CA ALA A 28 0.43 -5.18 10.19
C ALA A 28 -0.83 -5.98 9.83
N GLU A 29 -1.25 -6.82 10.78
CA GLU A 29 -2.57 -7.46 10.77
C GLU A 29 -3.57 -6.56 11.51
N ALA A 30 -4.49 -5.96 10.77
CA ALA A 30 -5.67 -5.27 11.30
C ALA A 30 -6.89 -6.20 11.40
N GLY A 31 -6.84 -7.39 10.77
CA GLY A 31 -7.88 -8.41 10.86
C GLY A 31 -9.19 -8.01 10.15
N ILE A 32 -9.10 -7.19 9.10
CA ILE A 32 -10.26 -6.59 8.42
C ILE A 32 -11.15 -7.67 7.79
N LYS A 33 -10.53 -8.68 7.16
CA LYS A 33 -11.25 -9.77 6.48
C LYS A 33 -10.79 -11.16 6.90
N TYR A 34 -9.49 -11.36 7.10
CA TYR A 34 -8.89 -12.64 7.45
C TYR A 34 -7.95 -12.47 8.64
N LYS A 35 -7.92 -13.47 9.53
CA LYS A 35 -7.03 -13.50 10.70
C LYS A 35 -5.70 -14.18 10.36
N ASN A 36 -4.69 -13.89 11.16
CA ASN A 36 -3.31 -14.38 11.08
C ASN A 36 -2.59 -13.96 9.79
N ARG A 37 -2.88 -12.75 9.30
CA ARG A 37 -2.37 -12.21 8.03
C ARG A 37 -2.24 -10.70 8.04
N THR A 38 -1.11 -10.21 7.55
CA THR A 38 -0.96 -8.79 7.24
C THR A 38 -1.95 -8.41 6.15
N ASP A 39 -2.65 -7.31 6.36
CA ASP A 39 -3.68 -6.78 5.47
C ASP A 39 -3.62 -5.24 5.37
N VAL A 40 -2.69 -4.62 6.10
CA VAL A 40 -2.43 -3.18 6.07
C VAL A 40 -0.94 -2.92 5.90
N LEU A 41 -0.63 -1.95 5.03
CA LEU A 41 0.66 -1.30 4.88
C LEU A 41 0.49 0.17 5.28
N LEU A 42 1.38 0.64 6.14
CA LEU A 42 1.55 2.06 6.43
C LEU A 42 2.95 2.49 6.01
N MET A 43 3.02 3.56 5.22
CA MET A 43 4.25 4.31 4.98
C MET A 43 4.15 5.67 5.67
N ALA A 44 5.20 6.08 6.36
CA ALA A 44 5.38 7.40 6.95
C ALA A 44 6.49 8.14 6.20
N PHE A 45 6.23 9.40 5.91
CA PHE A 45 7.15 10.28 5.20
C PHE A 45 7.61 11.42 6.10
N ASP A 46 8.87 11.79 5.95
CA ASP A 46 9.44 12.95 6.63
C ASP A 46 8.77 14.26 6.17
N GLU A 47 8.91 15.28 7.00
CA GLU A 47 8.33 16.59 6.71
C GLU A 47 8.91 17.19 5.41
N GLY A 48 8.08 17.93 4.68
CA GLY A 48 8.48 18.52 3.41
C GLY A 48 8.38 17.59 2.20
N THR A 49 8.12 16.28 2.40
CA THR A 49 7.97 15.30 1.31
C THR A 49 6.95 15.76 0.27
N THR A 50 7.39 15.83 -0.98
CA THR A 50 6.55 16.14 -2.13
C THR A 50 5.89 14.87 -2.65
N ALA A 51 4.58 14.93 -2.89
CA ALA A 51 3.81 13.80 -3.38
C ALA A 51 3.13 14.15 -4.71
N ALA A 52 3.20 13.21 -5.65
CA ALA A 52 2.47 13.25 -6.91
C ALA A 52 1.91 11.85 -7.20
N GLY A 53 0.83 11.78 -7.96
CA GLY A 53 0.19 10.51 -8.28
C GLY A 53 -0.85 10.66 -9.38
N VAL A 54 -1.11 9.55 -10.08
CA VAL A 54 -2.21 9.44 -11.04
C VAL A 54 -3.26 8.49 -10.49
N LEU A 55 -4.52 8.77 -10.80
CA LEU A 55 -5.66 8.01 -10.31
C LEU A 55 -6.39 7.34 -11.47
N THR A 56 -7.12 6.28 -11.17
CA THR A 56 -7.97 5.61 -12.19
C THR A 56 -8.99 6.58 -12.78
N ARG A 57 -9.29 6.41 -14.07
CA ARG A 57 -10.34 7.13 -14.81
C ARG A 57 -11.68 6.39 -14.82
N SER A 58 -11.79 5.28 -14.08
CA SER A 58 -13.03 4.51 -13.96
C SER A 58 -14.17 5.38 -13.46
N LYS A 59 -15.38 5.21 -14.02
CA LYS A 59 -16.60 5.84 -13.52
C LYS A 59 -17.10 5.25 -12.19
N CYS A 60 -16.61 4.06 -11.84
CA CYS A 60 -16.86 3.39 -10.56
C CYS A 60 -15.60 3.48 -9.70
N SER A 61 -15.25 4.69 -9.24
CA SER A 61 -14.12 4.89 -8.31
C SER A 61 -14.53 4.52 -6.89
N SER A 62 -13.56 4.04 -6.11
CA SER A 62 -13.76 3.81 -4.68
C SER A 62 -13.53 5.09 -3.89
N ALA A 63 -14.02 5.10 -2.64
CA ALA A 63 -13.80 6.21 -1.71
C ALA A 63 -12.30 6.53 -1.49
N ALA A 64 -11.42 5.52 -1.54
CA ALA A 64 -9.97 5.73 -1.42
C ALA A 64 -9.41 6.56 -2.59
N VAL A 65 -9.92 6.33 -3.81
CA VAL A 65 -9.52 7.13 -4.97
C VAL A 65 -10.00 8.57 -4.82
N ASP A 66 -11.24 8.77 -4.36
CA ASP A 66 -11.80 10.10 -4.13
C ASP A 66 -11.04 10.86 -3.05
N TRP A 67 -10.64 10.17 -1.97
CA TRP A 67 -9.78 10.70 -0.92
C TRP A 67 -8.43 11.16 -1.46
N CYS A 68 -7.73 10.30 -2.21
CA CYS A 68 -6.47 10.66 -2.83
C CYS A 68 -6.62 11.84 -3.79
N ARG A 69 -7.73 11.90 -4.56
CA ARG A 69 -8.01 13.01 -5.49
C ARG A 69 -8.15 14.34 -4.76
N ALA A 70 -8.75 14.35 -3.58
CA ALA A 70 -8.88 15.55 -2.76
C ALA A 70 -7.54 16.02 -2.16
N ASN A 71 -6.63 15.10 -1.84
CA ASN A 71 -5.37 15.42 -1.15
C ASN A 71 -4.20 15.72 -2.11
N LEU A 72 -4.15 15.06 -3.28
CA LEU A 72 -3.04 15.19 -4.23
C LEU A 72 -2.74 16.63 -4.71
N PRO A 73 -3.73 17.53 -4.92
CA PRO A 73 -3.45 18.92 -5.29
C PRO A 73 -2.59 19.67 -4.27
N GLY A 74 -2.56 19.24 -3.01
CA GLY A 74 -1.69 19.83 -1.98
C GLY A 74 -0.21 19.53 -2.21
N GLY A 75 0.14 18.56 -3.05
CA GLY A 75 1.52 18.25 -3.45
C GLY A 75 2.43 17.76 -2.31
N LYS A 76 1.87 17.47 -1.14
CA LYS A 76 2.59 17.07 0.08
C LYS A 76 1.90 15.89 0.73
N ALA A 77 2.67 14.99 1.32
CA ALA A 77 2.14 13.87 2.10
C ALA A 77 3.05 13.56 3.28
N ARG A 78 2.45 13.11 4.38
CA ARG A 78 3.16 12.57 5.57
C ARG A 78 3.01 11.07 5.72
N GLY A 79 2.21 10.44 4.87
CA GLY A 79 2.10 9.00 4.81
C GLY A 79 1.17 8.50 3.72
N LEU A 80 1.18 7.18 3.55
CA LEU A 80 0.33 6.43 2.65
C LEU A 80 -0.15 5.17 3.37
N VAL A 81 -1.46 4.95 3.37
CA VAL A 81 -2.07 3.74 3.92
C VAL A 81 -2.67 2.94 2.78
N VAL A 82 -2.37 1.64 2.78
CA VAL A 82 -2.94 0.68 1.84
C VAL A 82 -3.49 -0.48 2.64
N ASN A 83 -4.78 -0.76 2.48
CA ASN A 83 -5.39 -2.00 2.94
C ASN A 83 -5.60 -2.94 1.74
N TYR A 84 -5.31 -4.22 1.91
CA TYR A 84 -5.49 -5.24 0.88
C TYR A 84 -6.10 -6.50 1.45
N HIS A 85 -6.94 -7.17 0.66
CA HIS A 85 -7.74 -8.30 1.12
C HIS A 85 -7.49 -9.58 0.29
N ALA A 86 -6.26 -9.77 -0.18
CA ALA A 86 -5.89 -10.92 -1.01
C ALA A 86 -5.76 -12.20 -0.16
N ALA A 87 -6.06 -13.35 -0.77
CA ALA A 87 -5.93 -14.66 -0.10
C ALA A 87 -4.47 -15.14 0.11
N GLY A 88 -3.46 -14.37 -0.31
CA GLY A 88 -2.01 -14.47 -0.01
C GLY A 88 -1.61 -13.17 0.72
N GLY A 89 -1.06 -13.10 1.95
CA GLY A 89 0.17 -13.74 2.38
C GLY A 89 1.32 -13.14 1.58
N LEU A 90 1.89 -12.02 2.04
CA LEU A 90 3.24 -11.64 1.63
C LEU A 90 4.23 -12.65 2.21
#